data_AF-A0A2D4ZNZ5-F1
#
_entry.id   AF-A0A2D4ZNZ5-F1
#
_cell.length_a   1.000
_cell.length_b   1.000
_cell.length_c   1.000
_cell.angle_alpha   90.00
_cell.angle_beta   90.00
_cell.angle_gamma   90.00
#
_symmetry.space_group_name_H-M   'P 1'
#
loop_
_entity.id
_entity.type
_entity.pdbx_description
1 polymer ?
#
loop_
_entity_poly.entity_id
_entity_poly.type
_entity_poly.pdbx_seq_one_letter_code
_entity_poly.pdbx_strand_id
1 'polypeptide(L)'
;MSWVFLGLAVWGAVHPMYYFTSWMAQNEGGLGALISAFFLTEASAGLAWDLTVAAVALVVWIVFEAFQRRNFSGLVSIPLILCIGLGCGLPFYFFMRLRMRKDIE
;
A
#
# COMPACT_ATOMS: atom_id res chain seq x y z
N MET A 1 -12.12 11.31 13.24
CA MET A 1 -11.88 9.97 12.66
C MET A 1 -10.86 9.96 11.52
N SER A 2 -10.91 10.85 10.52
CA SER A 2 -10.05 10.82 9.32
C SER A 2 -8.54 10.79 9.63
N TRP A 3 -8.09 11.60 10.59
CA TRP A 3 -6.67 11.68 10.98
C TRP A 3 -6.09 10.38 11.56
N VAL A 4 -6.93 9.50 12.11
CA VAL A 4 -6.49 8.19 12.62
C VAL A 4 -6.01 7.31 11.45
N PHE A 5 -6.74 7.34 10.33
CA PHE A 5 -6.31 6.64 9.11
C PHE A 5 -5.02 7.23 8.55
N LEU A 6 -4.84 8.55 8.61
CA LEU A 6 -3.58 9.16 8.18
C LEU A 6 -2.40 8.71 9.05
N GLY A 7 -2.58 8.64 10.38
CA GLY A 7 -1.58 8.09 11.29
C GLY A 7 -1.24 6.62 11.00
N LEU A 8 -2.25 5.79 10.76
CA LEU A 8 -2.06 4.38 10.37
C LEU A 8 -1.36 4.24 9.01
N ALA A 9 -1.63 5.14 8.06
CA ALA A 9 -0.96 5.14 6.76
C ALA A 9 0.53 5.46 6.89
N VAL A 10 0.90 6.43 7.73
CA VAL A 10 2.29 6.76 8.01
C VAL A 10 2.98 5.60 8.73
N TRP A 11 2.33 5.03 9.74
CA TRP A 11 2.89 3.87 10.45
C TRP A 11 3.12 2.68 9.53
N GLY A 12 2.13 2.36 8.69
CA GLY A 12 2.19 1.29 7.69
C GLY A 12 3.21 1.54 6.57
N ALA A 13 3.66 2.78 6.35
CA ALA A 13 4.75 3.11 5.42
C ALA A 13 6.12 3.00 6.08
N VAL A 14 6.26 3.57 7.29
CA VAL A 14 7.54 3.67 8.00
C VAL A 14 8.00 2.30 8.47
N HIS A 15 7.10 1.49 9.01
CA HIS A 15 7.47 0.21 9.61
C HIS A 15 8.08 -0.75 8.58
N PRO A 16 7.47 -1.06 7.42
CA PRO A 16 8.08 -1.95 6.43
C PRO A 16 9.37 -1.38 5.83
N MET A 17 9.41 -0.07 5.56
CA MET A 17 10.61 0.56 4.97
C MET A 17 11.82 0.53 5.90
N TYR A 18 11.61 0.61 7.21
CA TYR A 18 12.68 0.43 8.19
C TYR A 18 13.32 -0.97 8.08
N TYR A 19 12.52 -2.03 7.98
CA TYR A 19 13.05 -3.39 7.83
C TYR A 19 13.73 -3.59 6.47
N PHE A 20 13.15 -3.07 5.38
CA PHE A 20 13.75 -3.21 4.04
C PHE A 20 15.10 -2.50 3.95
N THR A 21 15.19 -1.26 4.45
CA THR A 21 16.44 -0.49 4.44
C THR A 21 17.48 -1.10 5.38
N SER A 22 17.09 -1.57 6.57
CA SER A 22 17.99 -2.24 7.50
C SER A 22 18.53 -3.56 6.94
N TRP A 23 17.71 -4.33 6.23
CA TRP A 23 18.13 -5.57 5.58
C TRP A 23 19.06 -5.29 4.38
N MET A 24 18.71 -4.32 3.52
CA MET A 24 19.57 -3.92 2.40
C MET A 24 20.90 -3.31 2.85
N ALA A 25 20.96 -2.68 4.03
CA ALA A 25 22.21 -2.18 4.59
C ALA A 25 23.16 -3.31 5.03
N GLN A 26 22.62 -4.50 5.33
CA GLN A 26 23.38 -5.67 5.77
C GLN A 26 23.67 -6.67 4.63
N ASN A 27 22.94 -6.56 3.52
CA ASN A 27 22.99 -7.53 2.43
C ASN A 27 23.34 -6.87 1.09
N GLU A 28 24.30 -7.45 0.38
CA GLU A 28 24.70 -6.99 -0.95
C GLU A 28 23.64 -7.39 -2.00
N GLY A 29 23.35 -6.51 -2.98
CA GLY A 29 22.42 -6.77 -4.08
C GLY A 29 21.11 -5.95 -4.08
N GLY A 30 20.93 -5.06 -3.09
CA GLY A 30 19.87 -4.04 -3.10
C GLY A 30 18.45 -4.60 -3.21
N LEU A 31 17.59 -3.95 -4.02
CA LEU A 31 16.18 -4.34 -4.17
C LEU A 31 16.01 -5.73 -4.77
N GLY A 32 16.88 -6.16 -5.69
CA GLY A 32 16.81 -7.49 -6.30
C GLY A 32 17.04 -8.60 -5.29
N ALA A 33 18.04 -8.42 -4.42
CA ALA A 33 18.33 -9.35 -3.33
C ALA A 33 17.17 -9.39 -2.32
N LEU A 34 16.58 -8.24 -1.99
CA LEU A 34 15.41 -8.16 -1.11
C LEU A 34 14.22 -8.95 -1.69
N ILE A 35 13.96 -8.82 -2.99
CA ILE A 35 12.90 -9.59 -3.67
C ILE A 35 13.19 -11.08 -3.59
N SER A 36 14.42 -11.51 -3.89
CA SER A 36 14.79 -12.93 -3.77
C SER A 36 14.63 -13.46 -2.36
N ALA A 37 14.88 -12.64 -1.33
CA ALA A 37 14.68 -13.01 0.06
C ALA A 37 13.21 -13.26 0.42
N PHE A 38 12.26 -12.56 -0.20
CA PHE A 38 10.84 -12.85 -0.01
C PHE A 38 10.46 -14.24 -0.53
N PHE A 39 11.09 -14.69 -1.61
CA PHE A 39 10.82 -16.00 -2.20
C PHE A 39 11.79 -17.09 -1.74
N LEU A 40 12.60 -16.82 -0.71
CA LEU A 40 13.58 -17.78 -0.20
C LEU A 40 12.92 -18.92 0.60
N THR A 41 11.80 -18.65 1.26
CA THR A 41 11.04 -19.63 2.05
C THR A 41 9.59 -19.68 1.60
N GLU A 42 8.96 -20.87 1.69
CA GLU A 42 7.54 -21.03 1.36
C GLU A 42 6.63 -20.11 2.17
N ALA A 43 6.97 -19.86 3.44
CA ALA A 43 6.19 -18.98 4.31
C ALA A 43 6.24 -17.51 3.86
N SER A 44 7.44 -17.00 3.55
CA SER A 44 7.61 -15.62 3.08
C SER A 44 7.07 -15.43 1.66
N ALA A 45 7.19 -16.46 0.81
CA ALA A 45 6.62 -16.47 -0.53
C ALA A 45 5.09 -16.42 -0.47
N GLY A 46 4.47 -17.22 0.41
CA GLY A 46 3.03 -17.20 0.65
C GLY A 46 2.53 -15.82 1.09
N LEU A 47 3.25 -15.16 2.00
CA LEU A 47 2.92 -13.80 2.44
C LEU A 47 3.06 -12.78 1.29
N ALA A 48 4.10 -12.90 0.46
CA ALA A 48 4.30 -12.01 -0.69
C ALA A 48 3.15 -12.15 -1.72
N TRP A 49 2.69 -13.38 -1.96
CA TRP A 49 1.53 -13.65 -2.83
C TRP A 49 0.23 -13.10 -2.25
N ASP A 50 -0.01 -13.28 -0.95
CA ASP A 50 -1.18 -12.72 -0.26
C ASP A 50 -1.25 -11.18 -0.44
N LEU A 51 -0.14 -10.49 -0.18
CA LEU A 51 -0.02 -9.05 -0.39
C LEU A 51 -0.19 -8.66 -1.86
N THR A 52 0.31 -9.47 -2.79
CA THR A 52 0.15 -9.19 -4.23
C THR A 52 -1.32 -9.27 -4.64
N VAL A 53 -2.04 -10.32 -4.22
CA VAL A 53 -3.47 -10.48 -4.52
C VAL A 53 -4.29 -9.35 -3.89
N ALA A 54 -4.01 -8.99 -2.64
CA ALA A 54 -4.67 -7.87 -1.97
C ALA A 54 -4.41 -6.52 -2.68
N ALA A 55 -3.18 -6.29 -3.16
CA ALA A 55 -2.84 -5.09 -3.93
C ALA A 55 -3.61 -5.01 -5.25
N VAL A 56 -3.66 -6.12 -6.01
CA VAL A 56 -4.42 -6.20 -7.26
C VAL A 56 -5.91 -5.97 -7.00
N ALA A 57 -6.50 -6.60 -5.98
CA ALA A 57 -7.89 -6.43 -5.62
C ALA A 57 -8.24 -4.95 -5.32
N LEU A 58 -7.38 -4.25 -4.57
CA LEU A 58 -7.58 -2.83 -4.29
C LEU A 58 -7.41 -1.94 -5.51
N VAL A 59 -6.43 -2.21 -6.37
CA VAL A 59 -6.25 -1.45 -7.61
C VAL A 59 -7.48 -1.59 -8.50
N VAL A 60 -7.99 -2.82 -8.68
CA VAL A 60 -9.22 -3.07 -9.45
C VAL A 60 -10.40 -2.32 -8.83
N TRP A 61 -10.55 -2.35 -7.51
CA TRP A 61 -11.61 -1.61 -6.82
C TRP A 61 -11.51 -0.10 -7.01
N ILE A 62 -10.32 0.48 -6.84
CA ILE A 62 -10.08 1.93 -7.00
C ILE A 62 -10.39 2.36 -8.43
N VAL A 63 -9.96 1.58 -9.42
CA VAL A 63 -10.27 1.84 -10.84
C VAL A 63 -11.77 1.78 -11.08
N PHE A 64 -12.44 0.72 -10.61
CA PHE A 64 -13.88 0.56 -10.75
C PHE A 64 -14.66 1.73 -10.13
N GLU A 65 -14.27 2.18 -8.93
CA GLU A 65 -14.89 3.32 -8.26
C GLU A 65 -14.61 4.64 -8.97
N ALA A 66 -13.40 4.85 -9.48
CA ALA A 66 -13.04 6.04 -10.26
C ALA A 66 -13.90 6.17 -11.52
N PHE A 67 -14.16 5.05 -12.22
CA PHE A 67 -15.06 5.02 -13.37
C PHE A 67 -16.52 5.27 -12.99
N GLN A 68 -17.03 4.65 -11.92
CA GLN A 68 -18.42 4.80 -11.51
C GLN A 68 -18.75 6.20 -10.98
N ARG A 69 -17.86 6.78 -10.17
CA ARG A 69 -18.09 8.09 -9.51
C ARG A 69 -17.46 9.27 -10.27
N ARG A 70 -16.80 9.02 -11.41
CA ARG A 70 -15.95 9.99 -12.13
C ARG A 70 -14.95 10.73 -11.22
N ASN A 71 -14.52 10.05 -10.17
CA ASN A 71 -13.74 10.67 -9.11
C ASN A 71 -12.27 10.27 -9.23
N PHE A 72 -11.52 11.08 -9.97
CA PHE A 72 -10.12 10.80 -10.27
C PHE A 72 -9.18 11.05 -9.10
N SER A 73 -9.63 11.73 -8.03
CA SER A 73 -8.85 11.90 -6.80
C SER A 73 -8.43 10.54 -6.21
N GLY A 74 -9.31 9.53 -6.37
CA GLY A 74 -9.09 8.10 -6.06
C GLY A 74 -7.73 7.54 -6.51
N LEU A 75 -7.29 7.94 -7.70
CA LEU A 75 -6.14 7.33 -8.39
C LEU A 75 -4.81 7.56 -7.68
N VAL A 76 -4.68 8.61 -6.85
CA VAL A 76 -3.45 8.88 -6.08
C VAL A 76 -3.13 7.74 -5.09
N SER A 77 -4.13 6.94 -4.72
CA SER A 77 -3.92 5.77 -3.86
C SER A 77 -3.17 4.63 -4.56
N ILE A 78 -3.24 4.55 -5.90
CA ILE A 78 -2.58 3.48 -6.69
C ILE A 78 -1.05 3.54 -6.57
N PRO A 79 -0.37 4.68 -6.82
CA PRO A 79 1.08 4.75 -6.62
C PRO A 79 1.47 4.54 -5.16
N LEU A 80 0.62 4.93 -4.19
CA LEU A 80 0.88 4.61 -2.78
C LEU A 80 0.87 3.11 -2.50
N ILE A 81 -0.11 2.37 -3.03
CA ILE A 81 -0.20 0.91 -2.85
C ILE A 81 1.00 0.21 -3.49
N LEU A 82 1.40 0.63 -4.69
CA LEU A 82 2.46 -0.04 -5.45
C LEU A 82 3.88 0.35 -4.99
N CYS A 83 4.10 1.61 -4.60
CA CYS A 83 5.44 2.10 -4.24
C CYS A 83 5.74 2.01 -2.74
N ILE A 84 4.74 2.16 -1.86
CA ILE A 84 4.94 2.16 -0.41
C ILE A 84 4.40 0.88 0.22
N GLY A 85 3.27 0.39 -0.28
CA GLY A 85 2.65 -0.86 0.14
C GLY A 85 1.20 -0.70 0.62
N LEU A 86 0.56 -1.85 0.79
CA LEU A 86 -0.84 -1.98 1.23
C LEU A 86 -1.14 -1.30 2.56
N GLY A 87 -0.19 -1.35 3.51
CA GLY A 87 -0.33 -0.77 4.84
C GLY A 87 -0.48 0.76 4.83
N CYS A 88 0.07 1.44 3.80
CA CYS A 88 -0.09 2.88 3.61
C CYS A 88 -1.29 3.20 2.72
N GLY A 89 -1.44 2.46 1.61
CA GLY A 89 -2.43 2.75 0.58
C GLY A 89 -3.88 2.59 1.03
N LEU A 90 -4.20 1.54 1.77
CA LEU A 90 -5.55 1.27 2.26
C LEU A 90 -6.09 2.36 3.21
N PRO A 91 -5.37 2.74 4.28
CA PRO A 91 -5.83 3.82 5.15
C PRO A 91 -5.82 5.19 4.47
N PHE A 92 -4.89 5.48 3.54
CA PHE A 92 -4.94 6.72 2.76
C PHE A 92 -6.18 6.78 1.86
N TYR A 93 -6.54 5.66 1.23
CA TYR A 93 -7.76 5.55 0.43
C TYR A 93 -9.01 5.81 1.28
N PHE A 94 -9.09 5.25 2.50
CA PHE A 94 -10.19 5.56 3.42
C PHE A 94 -10.21 7.03 3.85
N PHE A 95 -9.06 7.62 4.16
CA PHE A 95 -8.98 9.04 4.49
C PHE A 95 -9.57 9.92 3.39
N MET A 96 -9.19 9.68 2.15
CA MET A 96 -9.64 10.47 1.01
C MET A 96 -11.14 10.27 0.73
N ARG A 97 -11.65 9.04 0.88
CA ARG A 97 -13.07 8.73 0.77
C ARG A 97 -13.91 9.42 1.87
N LEU A 98 -13.41 9.43 3.11
CA LEU A 98 -14.06 10.10 4.24
C LEU A 98 -14.06 11.62 4.12
N ARG A 99 -13.03 12.19 3.48
CA ARG A 99 -12.93 13.65 3.27
C ARG A 99 -13.90 14.13 2.19
N MET A 100 -13.97 13.44 1.05
CA MET A 100 -14.89 13.83 -0.03
C MET A 100 -16.37 13.72 0.32
N ARG A 101 -16.76 12.81 1.21
CA ARG A 101 -18.15 12.76 1.69
C ARG A 101 -18.55 14.03 2.45
N LYS A 102 -17.60 14.63 3.17
CA LYS A 102 -17.81 15.83 3.97
C LYS A 102 -17.95 17.11 3.15
N ASP A 103 -17.48 17.11 1.90
CA ASP A 103 -17.57 18.27 1.00
C ASP A 103 -18.94 18.36 0.29
N ILE A 104 -19.81 17.36 0.47
CA ILE A 104 -21.15 17.26 -0.16
C ILE A 104 -22.29 17.57 0.84
N GLU A 105 -22.03 17.55 2.15
CA GLU A 105 -22.97 17.93 3.23
C GLU A 105 -22.80 19.40 3.63
#